data_AF-F2CV89-F1
#
_entry.id   AF-F2CV89-F1
#
_cell.length_a   1.000
_cell.length_b   1.000
_cell.length_c   1.000
_cell.angle_alpha   90.00
_cell.angle_beta   90.00
_cell.angle_gamma   90.00
#
_symmetry.space_group_name_H-M   'P 1'
#
loop_
_entity.id
_entity.type
_entity.pdbx_description
1 polymer ?
#
loop_
_entity_poly.entity_id
_entity_poly.type
_entity_poly.pdbx_seq_one_letter_code
_entity_poly.pdbx_strand_id
1 'polypeptide(L)'
;MLSSSTAPSLRLHHHQLARPHRRRPPAPAAFRQFQSPAAASRPRLPAGAGVRARGGTIRAIDAAQPFDYESRAAGLLEERQRLKIAIVGFGNFGQFLARTFARQGHTLLAHSRSDHSSLAASLGAAYFQDPHDLCECHPDVVLLATSILSAEAVLRSLPLHRLRRSTLFVDVLSVKEFPKNLLLTSLPEGFDILCTHPMFGPESARDGWDGLPFVFDRVRVGDSPARRARANAFLNIFEREGCRMVEMCCAEHDAHAAETQFLTHTVGRMLATLELSSTPINTKGYETLLRLVDNTCSDSFDLYNGLFMYNKNSTDLLNRLESAMDSVKKRLFDGLHEVLRKQLFEGKASPPLTATTSNHTDVRRRQLLLEGKPSVPTPNNVTVPK
;
A
#
# COMPACT_ATOMS: atom_id res chain seq x y z
N MET A 1 32.66 -23.51 47.23
CA MET A 1 32.06 -23.19 48.54
C MET A 1 30.88 -22.26 48.25
N LEU A 2 29.67 -22.81 48.08
CA LEU A 2 28.53 -22.76 49.04
C LEU A 2 28.08 -21.30 49.26
N SER A 3 26.86 -20.85 48.94
CA SER A 3 25.51 -21.34 49.28
C SER A 3 24.47 -20.51 48.49
N SER A 4 23.56 -21.04 47.67
CA SER A 4 22.19 -21.55 47.97
C SER A 4 21.28 -20.67 48.84
N SER A 5 20.14 -20.23 48.28
CA SER A 5 18.85 -19.98 48.97
C SER A 5 17.74 -19.83 47.90
N THR A 6 17.01 -20.89 47.53
CA THR A 6 15.67 -21.33 48.01
C THR A 6 14.50 -20.36 47.80
N ALA A 7 13.62 -20.77 46.88
CA ALA A 7 12.27 -20.25 46.66
C ALA A 7 11.24 -20.89 47.61
N PRO A 8 10.06 -20.27 47.83
CA PRO A 8 8.89 -20.97 48.35
C PRO A 8 7.86 -21.23 47.24
N SER A 9 7.46 -22.50 47.12
CA SER A 9 6.33 -22.98 46.32
C SER A 9 5.01 -22.71 47.03
N LEU A 10 4.08 -22.00 46.38
CA LEU A 10 2.69 -21.88 46.81
C LEU A 10 1.85 -22.93 46.07
N ARG A 11 1.37 -23.92 46.83
CA ARG A 11 0.32 -24.87 46.43
C ARG A 11 -1.01 -24.12 46.36
N LEU A 12 -1.68 -24.16 45.21
CA LEU A 12 -3.09 -23.78 45.07
C LEU A 12 -3.90 -25.00 44.63
N HIS A 13 -5.02 -25.15 45.34
CA HIS A 13 -5.91 -26.29 45.37
C HIS A 13 -6.59 -26.58 44.02
N HIS A 14 -6.68 -27.88 43.71
CA HIS A 14 -7.58 -28.46 42.72
C HIS A 14 -9.04 -28.15 43.09
N HIS A 15 -9.72 -27.34 42.27
CA HIS A 15 -11.17 -27.34 42.16
C HIS A 15 -11.56 -28.01 40.84
N GLN A 16 -12.00 -29.26 40.93
CA GLN A 16 -12.76 -29.94 39.90
C GLN A 16 -14.14 -29.28 39.79
N LEU A 17 -14.42 -28.64 38.65
CA LEU A 17 -15.76 -28.22 38.27
C LEU A 17 -16.20 -28.97 37.01
N ALA A 18 -17.46 -29.37 37.05
CA ALA A 18 -18.07 -30.41 36.27
C ALA A 18 -18.21 -30.09 34.77
N ARG A 19 -18.10 -31.16 33.96
CA ARG A 19 -18.43 -31.20 32.53
C ARG A 19 -19.94 -30.94 32.30
N PRO A 20 -20.33 -30.04 31.38
CA PRO A 20 -21.68 -30.05 30.83
C PRO A 20 -21.76 -30.94 29.58
N HIS A 21 -22.90 -31.64 29.49
CA HIS A 21 -23.27 -32.62 28.48
C HIS A 21 -23.16 -32.14 27.02
N ARG A 22 -22.54 -32.97 26.18
CA ARG A 22 -22.63 -32.90 24.71
C ARG A 22 -24.06 -33.17 24.26
N ARG A 23 -24.76 -32.17 23.72
CA ARG A 23 -25.96 -32.37 22.89
C ARG A 23 -25.54 -32.53 21.43
N ARG A 24 -25.90 -33.67 20.82
CA ARG A 24 -25.77 -33.94 19.39
C ARG A 24 -26.76 -33.08 18.59
N PRO A 25 -26.37 -32.48 17.44
CA PRO A 25 -27.33 -31.94 16.49
C PRO A 25 -27.95 -33.06 15.61
N PRO A 26 -29.20 -32.91 15.14
CA PRO A 26 -29.83 -33.87 14.23
C PRO A 26 -29.36 -33.67 12.78
N ALA A 27 -29.37 -34.75 12.00
CA ALA A 27 -28.99 -34.80 10.59
C ALA A 27 -30.02 -34.09 9.68
N PRO A 28 -29.59 -33.47 8.55
CA PRO A 28 -30.51 -32.86 7.60
C PRO A 28 -31.14 -33.91 6.66
N ALA A 29 -32.44 -33.74 6.43
CA ALA A 29 -33.28 -34.56 5.58
C ALA A 29 -32.97 -34.40 4.08
N ALA A 30 -33.08 -35.50 3.34
CA ALA A 30 -32.87 -35.61 1.91
C ALA A 30 -33.90 -34.79 1.11
N PHE A 31 -33.41 -33.93 0.22
CA PHE A 31 -34.23 -33.23 -0.77
C PHE A 31 -34.57 -34.16 -1.94
N ARG A 32 -35.87 -34.34 -2.16
CA ARG A 32 -36.47 -35.09 -3.27
C ARG A 32 -36.32 -34.33 -4.59
N GLN A 33 -35.93 -35.06 -5.63
CA GLN A 33 -35.97 -34.63 -7.04
C GLN A 33 -37.41 -34.40 -7.50
N PHE A 34 -37.66 -33.25 -8.13
CA PHE A 34 -38.88 -32.97 -8.89
C PHE A 34 -38.73 -33.56 -10.31
N GLN A 35 -39.59 -34.52 -10.64
CA GLN A 35 -39.86 -34.95 -12.02
C GLN A 35 -41.21 -34.33 -12.44
N SER A 36 -41.24 -33.65 -13.59
CA SER A 36 -42.49 -33.20 -14.24
C SER A 36 -42.98 -34.26 -15.24
N PRO A 37 -44.30 -34.54 -15.34
CA PRO A 37 -44.82 -35.57 -16.23
C PRO A 37 -45.18 -35.02 -17.61
N ALA A 38 -44.98 -35.87 -18.62
CA ALA A 38 -45.30 -35.62 -20.01
C ALA A 38 -46.78 -35.92 -20.37
N ALA A 39 -47.34 -34.97 -21.12
CA ALA A 39 -48.38 -35.02 -22.17
C ALA A 39 -49.39 -36.18 -22.25
N ALA A 40 -50.67 -35.81 -22.18
CA ALA A 40 -51.83 -36.56 -22.65
C ALA A 40 -52.20 -36.23 -24.11
N SER A 41 -53.07 -37.05 -24.66
CA SER A 41 -53.20 -37.48 -26.06
C SER A 41 -54.36 -36.87 -26.89
N ARG A 42 -54.09 -36.64 -28.19
CA ARG A 42 -54.95 -36.83 -29.42
C ARG A 42 -56.24 -35.95 -29.58
N PRO A 43 -56.87 -35.83 -30.79
CA PRO A 43 -56.76 -36.62 -32.04
C PRO A 43 -56.61 -35.79 -33.36
N ARG A 44 -57.10 -36.34 -34.50
CA ARG A 44 -56.52 -36.42 -35.85
C ARG A 44 -57.44 -35.84 -36.96
N LEU A 45 -56.81 -35.37 -38.07
CA LEU A 45 -57.20 -35.39 -39.52
C LEU A 45 -58.28 -34.40 -40.05
N PRO A 46 -58.39 -34.13 -41.40
CA PRO A 46 -57.68 -34.72 -42.55
C PRO A 46 -57.14 -33.77 -43.68
N ALA A 47 -56.24 -34.36 -44.48
CA ALA A 47 -55.97 -34.28 -45.93
C ALA A 47 -56.30 -33.04 -46.80
N GLY A 48 -55.28 -32.62 -47.57
CA GLY A 48 -55.41 -31.87 -48.82
C GLY A 48 -54.16 -32.06 -49.68
N ALA A 49 -54.32 -32.63 -50.87
CA ALA A 49 -53.26 -32.87 -51.86
C ALA A 49 -53.02 -31.60 -52.73
N GLY A 50 -51.77 -31.32 -53.10
CA GLY A 50 -51.50 -30.27 -54.09
C GLY A 50 -50.03 -29.92 -54.32
N VAL A 51 -49.46 -30.49 -55.39
CA VAL A 51 -48.52 -29.90 -56.36
C VAL A 51 -47.13 -29.39 -55.89
N ARG A 52 -46.11 -29.95 -56.56
CA ARG A 52 -44.70 -29.55 -56.55
C ARG A 52 -44.47 -28.06 -56.85
N ALA A 53 -43.64 -27.41 -56.05
CA ALA A 53 -42.74 -26.34 -56.49
C ALA A 53 -41.38 -26.52 -55.81
N ARG A 54 -40.32 -26.58 -56.64
CA ARG A 54 -38.92 -26.60 -56.19
C ARG A 54 -38.60 -25.24 -55.56
N GLY A 55 -38.34 -25.22 -54.26
CA GLY A 55 -37.66 -24.13 -53.56
C GLY A 55 -36.60 -24.75 -52.67
N GLY A 56 -35.33 -24.40 -52.92
CA GLY A 56 -34.19 -24.96 -52.20
C GLY A 56 -34.36 -24.77 -50.70
N THR A 57 -34.35 -25.88 -49.96
CA THR A 57 -34.22 -25.82 -48.51
C THR A 57 -32.77 -25.45 -48.23
N ILE A 58 -32.53 -24.20 -47.85
CA ILE A 58 -31.31 -23.85 -47.10
C ILE A 58 -31.40 -24.69 -45.82
N ARG A 59 -30.64 -25.78 -45.76
CA ARG A 59 -30.32 -26.38 -44.47
C ARG A 59 -29.41 -25.37 -43.81
N ALA A 60 -29.93 -24.67 -42.80
CA ALA A 60 -29.07 -24.05 -41.81
C ALA A 60 -28.29 -25.20 -41.16
N ILE A 61 -27.10 -25.44 -41.72
CA ILE A 61 -26.05 -26.23 -41.08
C ILE A 61 -25.63 -25.38 -39.90
N ASP A 62 -26.17 -25.72 -38.74
CA ASP A 62 -25.62 -25.51 -37.41
C ASP A 62 -24.61 -24.35 -37.31
N ALA A 63 -25.12 -23.13 -37.43
CA ALA A 63 -24.34 -21.93 -37.17
C ALA A 63 -24.58 -21.51 -35.72
N ALA A 64 -23.76 -22.05 -34.81
CA ALA A 64 -23.20 -21.32 -33.68
C ALA A 64 -22.55 -22.30 -32.69
N GLN A 65 -21.21 -22.35 -32.62
CA GLN A 65 -20.48 -22.14 -31.36
C GLN A 65 -18.99 -21.84 -31.62
N PRO A 66 -18.61 -20.64 -32.12
CA PRO A 66 -17.22 -20.17 -32.03
C PRO A 66 -16.88 -19.58 -30.65
N PHE A 67 -17.87 -19.35 -29.77
CA PHE A 67 -17.72 -18.52 -28.56
C PHE A 67 -17.38 -19.29 -27.25
N ASP A 68 -17.43 -20.63 -27.27
CA ASP A 68 -17.23 -21.46 -26.06
C ASP A 68 -15.75 -21.79 -25.83
N TYR A 69 -14.92 -21.85 -26.88
CA TYR A 69 -13.50 -22.22 -26.72
C TYR A 69 -12.69 -21.12 -26.03
N GLU A 70 -12.85 -19.86 -26.46
CA GLU A 70 -12.15 -18.73 -25.83
C GLU A 70 -12.59 -18.51 -24.38
N SER A 71 -13.89 -18.60 -24.11
CA SER A 71 -14.44 -18.50 -22.76
C SER A 71 -13.94 -19.61 -21.83
N ARG A 72 -13.87 -20.86 -22.32
CA ARG A 72 -13.30 -21.98 -21.56
C ARG A 72 -11.80 -21.85 -21.37
N ALA A 73 -11.07 -21.43 -22.41
CA ALA A 73 -9.63 -21.20 -22.32
C ALA A 73 -9.30 -20.08 -21.33
N ALA A 74 -10.08 -18.99 -21.33
CA ALA A 74 -10.00 -17.91 -20.36
C ALA A 74 -10.30 -18.40 -18.94
N GLY A 75 -11.37 -19.17 -18.75
CA GLY A 75 -11.70 -19.78 -17.45
C GLY A 75 -10.60 -20.72 -16.94
N LEU A 76 -10.02 -21.56 -17.80
CA LEU A 76 -8.89 -22.43 -17.44
C LEU A 76 -7.62 -21.62 -17.11
N LEU A 77 -7.40 -20.49 -17.79
CA LEU A 77 -6.29 -19.58 -17.49
C LEU A 77 -6.48 -18.88 -16.15
N GLU A 78 -7.72 -18.48 -15.83
CA GLU A 78 -8.09 -17.90 -14.54
C GLU A 78 -7.93 -18.92 -13.41
N GLU A 79 -8.38 -20.17 -13.59
CA GLU A 79 -8.17 -21.22 -12.60
C GLU A 79 -6.69 -21.52 -12.35
N ARG A 80 -5.87 -21.49 -13.40
CA ARG A 80 -4.40 -21.64 -13.29
C ARG A 80 -3.71 -20.49 -12.56
N GLN A 81 -4.36 -19.34 -12.42
CA GLN A 81 -3.84 -18.17 -11.71
C GLN A 81 -4.33 -18.08 -10.25
N ARG A 82 -5.28 -18.94 -9.83
CA ARG A 82 -5.68 -19.01 -8.42
C ARG A 82 -4.54 -19.59 -7.59
N LEU A 83 -4.33 -19.00 -6.42
CA LEU A 83 -3.25 -19.33 -5.50
C LEU A 83 -3.83 -19.67 -4.14
N LYS A 84 -3.16 -20.57 -3.42
CA LYS A 84 -3.34 -20.73 -1.98
C LYS A 84 -2.35 -19.82 -1.25
N ILE A 85 -2.85 -18.76 -0.63
CA ILE A 85 -2.05 -17.71 0.00
C ILE A 85 -2.21 -17.80 1.52
N ALA A 86 -1.11 -18.04 2.22
CA ALA A 86 -1.04 -17.94 3.67
C ALA A 86 -0.59 -16.54 4.07
N ILE A 87 -1.47 -15.80 4.73
CA ILE A 87 -1.20 -14.45 5.26
C ILE A 87 -0.74 -14.60 6.71
N VAL A 88 0.54 -14.32 6.95
CA VAL A 88 1.17 -14.34 8.26
C VAL A 88 1.29 -12.91 8.77
N GLY A 89 0.54 -12.57 9.80
CA GLY A 89 0.30 -11.18 10.23
C GLY A 89 -1.06 -10.69 9.74
N PHE A 90 -2.14 -11.21 10.31
CA PHE A 90 -3.52 -10.87 9.91
C PHE A 90 -4.04 -9.58 10.60
N GLY A 91 -3.20 -8.54 10.67
CA GLY A 91 -3.57 -7.21 11.17
C GLY A 91 -4.22 -6.33 10.09
N ASN A 92 -4.28 -5.01 10.30
CA ASN A 92 -4.94 -4.05 9.39
C ASN A 92 -4.55 -4.23 7.92
N PHE A 93 -3.24 -4.31 7.64
CA PHE A 93 -2.73 -4.43 6.27
C PHE A 93 -2.96 -5.82 5.66
N GLY A 94 -2.73 -6.89 6.43
CA GLY A 94 -3.02 -8.26 5.98
C GLY A 94 -4.50 -8.47 5.66
N GLN A 95 -5.39 -7.91 6.48
CA GLN A 95 -6.85 -7.93 6.25
C GLN A 95 -7.24 -7.10 5.02
N PHE A 96 -6.60 -5.95 4.81
CA PHE A 96 -6.81 -5.11 3.63
C PHE A 96 -6.48 -5.86 2.33
N LEU A 97 -5.32 -6.52 2.27
CA LEU A 97 -4.96 -7.35 1.11
C LEU A 97 -5.88 -8.56 0.95
N ALA A 98 -6.23 -9.23 2.05
CA ALA A 98 -7.10 -10.41 2.05
C ALA A 98 -8.46 -10.16 1.36
N ARG A 99 -9.04 -8.96 1.52
CA ARG A 99 -10.31 -8.60 0.86
C ARG A 99 -10.22 -8.72 -0.65
N THR A 100 -9.16 -8.15 -1.23
CA THR A 100 -8.93 -8.21 -2.68
C THR A 100 -8.59 -9.62 -3.13
N PHE A 101 -7.74 -10.33 -2.37
CA PHE A 101 -7.36 -11.70 -2.73
C PHE A 101 -8.57 -12.65 -2.71
N ALA A 102 -9.47 -12.49 -1.73
CA ALA A 102 -10.73 -13.25 -1.66
C ALA A 102 -11.64 -12.92 -2.85
N ARG A 103 -11.79 -11.62 -3.19
CA ARG A 103 -12.59 -11.19 -4.34
C ARG A 103 -12.09 -11.76 -5.67
N GLN A 104 -10.78 -11.90 -5.83
CA GLN A 104 -10.18 -12.52 -7.02
C GLN A 104 -10.24 -14.08 -6.99
N GLY A 105 -10.78 -14.67 -5.94
CA GLY A 105 -11.01 -16.12 -5.85
C GLY A 105 -9.81 -16.94 -5.38
N HIS A 106 -8.80 -16.32 -4.75
CA HIS A 106 -7.68 -17.04 -4.13
C HIS A 106 -8.15 -17.77 -2.86
N THR A 107 -7.50 -18.90 -2.56
CA THR A 107 -7.74 -19.60 -1.29
C THR A 107 -6.88 -18.97 -0.20
N LEU A 108 -7.51 -18.47 0.87
CA LEU A 108 -6.81 -17.75 1.92
C LEU A 108 -6.68 -18.57 3.19
N LEU A 109 -5.45 -18.62 3.70
CA LEU A 109 -5.13 -19.11 5.03
C LEU A 109 -4.60 -17.91 5.83
N ALA A 110 -4.95 -17.82 7.10
CA ALA A 110 -4.55 -16.71 7.96
C ALA A 110 -3.93 -17.21 9.25
N HIS A 111 -2.84 -16.58 9.67
CA HIS A 111 -2.24 -16.76 10.99
C HIS A 111 -1.76 -15.42 11.53
N SER A 112 -1.94 -15.19 12.82
CA SER A 112 -1.48 -14.00 13.52
C SER A 112 -1.23 -14.31 14.99
N ARG A 113 -0.44 -13.46 15.64
CA ARG A 113 -0.23 -13.51 17.10
C ARG A 113 -1.54 -13.31 17.87
N SER A 114 -2.39 -12.41 17.38
CA SER A 114 -3.69 -12.07 17.99
C SER A 114 -4.81 -12.82 17.28
N ASP A 115 -5.84 -13.24 18.01
CA ASP A 115 -6.97 -13.96 17.41
C ASP A 115 -7.81 -13.05 16.51
N HIS A 116 -7.82 -13.38 15.22
CA HIS A 116 -8.66 -12.74 14.20
C HIS A 116 -9.58 -13.74 13.50
N SER A 117 -9.89 -14.88 14.14
CA SER A 117 -10.69 -15.97 13.56
C SER A 117 -12.05 -15.52 13.02
N SER A 118 -12.78 -14.69 13.75
CA SER A 118 -14.09 -14.16 13.32
C SER A 118 -14.00 -13.31 12.05
N LEU A 119 -13.01 -12.42 12.00
CA LEU A 119 -12.80 -11.54 10.85
C LEU A 119 -12.28 -12.31 9.64
N ALA A 120 -11.35 -13.25 9.84
CA ALA A 120 -10.87 -14.14 8.80
C ALA A 120 -12.03 -14.94 8.19
N ALA A 121 -12.92 -15.49 9.01
CA ALA A 121 -14.12 -16.19 8.54
C ALA A 121 -15.04 -15.27 7.71
N SER A 122 -15.23 -14.02 8.14
CA SER A 122 -16.03 -13.05 7.36
C SER A 122 -15.44 -12.71 5.99
N LEU A 123 -14.12 -12.87 5.83
CA LEU A 123 -13.39 -12.67 4.59
C LEU A 123 -13.21 -13.96 3.77
N GLY A 124 -13.78 -15.09 4.22
CA GLY A 124 -13.63 -16.38 3.57
C GLY A 124 -12.24 -17.03 3.75
N ALA A 125 -11.45 -16.57 4.72
CA ALA A 125 -10.14 -17.12 5.04
C ALA A 125 -10.23 -18.17 6.16
N ALA A 126 -9.50 -19.28 6.00
CA ALA A 126 -9.34 -20.27 7.06
C ALA A 126 -8.27 -19.77 8.07
N TYR A 127 -8.65 -19.63 9.34
CA TYR A 127 -7.76 -19.11 10.38
C TYR A 127 -7.09 -20.22 11.19
N PHE A 128 -5.80 -20.11 11.42
CA PHE A 128 -4.97 -21.07 12.15
C PHE A 128 -4.26 -20.39 13.32
N GLN A 129 -4.51 -20.89 14.54
CA GLN A 129 -3.79 -20.44 15.73
C GLN A 129 -2.35 -20.99 15.77
N ASP A 130 -2.17 -22.27 15.37
CA ASP A 130 -0.86 -22.90 15.30
C ASP A 130 -0.24 -22.72 13.90
N PRO A 131 0.96 -22.13 13.76
CA PRO A 131 1.64 -22.05 12.46
C PRO A 131 2.01 -23.43 11.87
N HIS A 132 2.03 -24.51 12.66
CA HIS A 132 2.23 -25.87 12.14
C HIS A 132 1.08 -26.30 11.24
N ASP A 133 -0.16 -26.14 11.72
CA ASP A 133 -1.37 -26.50 10.95
C ASP A 133 -1.48 -25.69 9.65
N LEU A 134 -1.14 -24.40 9.72
CA LEU A 134 -1.07 -23.53 8.54
C LEU A 134 -0.07 -24.07 7.50
N CYS A 135 1.14 -24.46 7.93
CA CYS A 135 2.16 -24.96 7.02
C CYS A 135 1.82 -26.33 6.41
N GLU A 136 1.08 -27.18 7.12
CA GLU A 136 0.57 -28.47 6.60
C GLU A 136 -0.47 -28.30 5.50
N CYS A 137 -1.12 -27.15 5.41
CA CYS A 137 -2.01 -26.83 4.29
C CYS A 137 -1.27 -26.60 2.97
N HIS A 138 0.08 -26.57 3.00
CA HIS A 138 0.96 -26.38 1.85
C HIS A 138 0.53 -25.22 0.95
N PRO A 139 0.59 -23.97 1.47
CA PRO A 139 0.32 -22.79 0.66
C PRO A 139 1.28 -22.69 -0.53
N ASP A 140 0.80 -22.13 -1.63
CA ASP A 140 1.65 -21.76 -2.77
C ASP A 140 2.53 -20.56 -2.41
N VAL A 141 1.94 -19.62 -1.67
CA VAL A 141 2.55 -18.35 -1.24
C VAL A 141 2.40 -18.16 0.27
N VAL A 142 3.49 -17.82 0.95
CA VAL A 142 3.48 -17.30 2.32
C VAL A 142 3.75 -15.79 2.26
N LEU A 143 2.76 -15.00 2.62
CA LEU A 143 2.81 -13.53 2.65
C LEU A 143 3.07 -13.05 4.08
N LEU A 144 4.21 -12.42 4.30
CA LEU A 144 4.58 -11.76 5.55
C LEU A 144 4.00 -10.34 5.58
N ALA A 145 2.90 -10.18 6.32
CA ALA A 145 2.18 -8.93 6.54
C ALA A 145 2.24 -8.48 8.02
N THR A 146 3.38 -8.74 8.68
CA THR A 146 3.65 -8.35 10.07
C THR A 146 4.21 -6.93 10.14
N SER A 147 4.42 -6.39 11.36
CA SER A 147 5.23 -5.18 11.50
C SER A 147 6.69 -5.45 11.14
N ILE A 148 7.41 -4.41 10.71
CA ILE A 148 8.85 -4.48 10.41
C ILE A 148 9.62 -5.04 11.60
N LEU A 149 9.33 -4.53 12.80
CA LEU A 149 10.00 -4.89 14.05
C LEU A 149 9.80 -6.36 14.45
N SER A 150 8.71 -7.00 14.01
CA SER A 150 8.37 -8.38 14.39
C SER A 150 8.69 -9.42 13.33
N ALA A 151 9.03 -9.01 12.11
CA ALA A 151 9.17 -9.90 10.97
C ALA A 151 10.21 -11.02 11.19
N GLU A 152 11.36 -10.71 11.80
CA GLU A 152 12.39 -11.71 12.11
C GLU A 152 11.90 -12.75 13.11
N ALA A 153 11.30 -12.31 14.22
CA ALA A 153 10.77 -13.21 15.24
C ALA A 153 9.67 -14.12 14.68
N VAL A 154 8.78 -13.57 13.85
CA VAL A 154 7.71 -14.32 13.21
C VAL A 154 8.26 -15.32 12.21
N LEU A 155 9.19 -14.91 11.33
CA LEU A 155 9.79 -15.82 10.35
C LEU A 155 10.46 -17.02 11.03
N ARG A 156 11.19 -16.78 12.13
CA ARG A 156 11.84 -17.85 12.91
C ARG A 156 10.87 -18.80 13.59
N SER A 157 9.65 -18.34 13.89
CA SER A 157 8.62 -19.18 14.50
C SER A 157 7.93 -20.12 13.51
N LEU A 158 8.06 -19.88 12.20
CA LEU A 158 7.39 -20.70 11.19
C LEU A 158 8.10 -22.06 11.02
N PRO A 159 7.36 -23.18 11.01
CA PRO A 159 7.94 -24.51 10.80
C PRO A 159 8.24 -24.76 9.31
N LEU A 160 9.29 -24.11 8.80
CA LEU A 160 9.66 -24.11 7.38
C LEU A 160 9.82 -25.52 6.78
N HIS A 161 10.22 -26.50 7.59
CA HIS A 161 10.38 -27.90 7.17
C HIS A 161 9.08 -28.59 6.73
N ARG A 162 7.91 -28.06 7.12
CA ARG A 162 6.59 -28.56 6.70
C ARG A 162 6.11 -27.98 5.39
N LEU A 163 6.73 -26.89 4.92
CA LEU A 163 6.39 -26.26 3.66
C LEU A 163 7.01 -27.01 2.48
N ARG A 164 6.39 -26.89 1.31
CA ARG A 164 6.99 -27.37 0.07
C ARG A 164 8.23 -26.53 -0.23
N ARG A 165 9.32 -27.15 -0.67
CA ARG A 165 10.55 -26.40 -0.99
C ARG A 165 10.32 -25.29 -2.00
N SER A 166 9.42 -25.47 -2.96
CA SER A 166 9.11 -24.45 -3.96
C SER A 166 8.18 -23.34 -3.47
N THR A 167 7.80 -23.29 -2.18
CA THR A 167 6.88 -22.24 -1.64
C THR A 167 7.48 -20.86 -1.89
N LEU A 168 6.64 -19.91 -2.32
CA LEU A 168 7.04 -18.53 -2.52
C LEU A 168 6.84 -17.74 -1.23
N PHE A 169 7.90 -17.14 -0.71
CA PHE A 169 7.81 -16.15 0.35
C PHE A 169 7.71 -14.76 -0.26
N VAL A 170 6.72 -14.00 0.21
CA VAL A 170 6.52 -12.61 -0.13
C VAL A 170 6.51 -11.78 1.13
N ASP A 171 7.21 -10.66 1.15
CA ASP A 171 7.01 -9.63 2.18
C ASP A 171 6.29 -8.41 1.59
N VAL A 172 5.50 -7.74 2.44
CA VAL A 172 4.88 -6.45 2.16
C VAL A 172 5.25 -5.40 3.21
N LEU A 173 6.46 -5.50 3.78
CA LEU A 173 6.95 -4.51 4.73
C LEU A 173 7.14 -3.16 4.03
N SER A 174 7.31 -2.07 4.77
CA SER A 174 7.54 -0.75 4.14
C SER A 174 9.02 -0.40 3.90
N VAL A 175 9.93 -1.29 4.28
CA VAL A 175 11.38 -1.27 3.97
C VAL A 175 11.75 -2.55 3.24
N LYS A 176 12.81 -2.59 2.44
CA LYS A 176 13.10 -3.69 1.52
C LYS A 176 14.46 -4.36 1.70
N GLU A 177 15.53 -3.62 2.01
CA GLU A 177 16.84 -4.25 2.26
C GLU A 177 16.79 -5.20 3.46
N PHE A 178 16.10 -4.80 4.53
CA PHE A 178 15.93 -5.63 5.72
C PHE A 178 15.23 -6.98 5.44
N PRO A 179 13.98 -7.04 4.91
CA PRO A 179 13.33 -8.32 4.66
C PRO A 179 14.06 -9.14 3.59
N LYS A 180 14.66 -8.52 2.57
CA LYS A 180 15.49 -9.22 1.58
C LYS A 180 16.62 -10.00 2.25
N ASN A 181 17.40 -9.34 3.09
CA ASN A 181 18.53 -9.97 3.79
C ASN A 181 18.05 -11.03 4.77
N LEU A 182 17.02 -10.72 5.56
CA LEU A 182 16.41 -11.65 6.51
C LEU A 182 15.96 -12.95 5.82
N LEU A 183 15.24 -12.84 4.69
CA LEU A 183 14.71 -13.97 3.95
C LEU A 183 15.82 -14.78 3.27
N LEU A 184 16.81 -14.12 2.65
CA LEU A 184 17.94 -14.81 2.03
C LEU A 184 18.77 -15.60 3.03
N THR A 185 19.00 -15.06 4.23
CA THR A 185 19.77 -15.73 5.29
C THR A 185 18.98 -16.84 5.98
N SER A 186 17.66 -16.67 6.16
CA SER A 186 16.85 -17.60 6.95
C SER A 186 16.21 -18.72 6.14
N LEU A 187 15.89 -18.48 4.86
CA LEU A 187 15.17 -19.44 4.03
C LEU A 187 16.13 -20.33 3.22
N PRO A 188 15.96 -21.66 3.26
CA PRO A 188 16.70 -22.58 2.40
C PRO A 188 16.60 -22.22 0.92
N GLU A 189 17.63 -22.53 0.13
CA GLU A 189 17.76 -22.17 -1.30
C GLU A 189 16.57 -22.64 -2.17
N GLY A 190 15.90 -23.72 -1.77
CA GLY A 190 14.73 -24.22 -2.46
C GLY A 190 13.56 -23.24 -2.54
N PHE A 191 13.42 -22.33 -1.55
CA PHE A 191 12.31 -21.38 -1.44
C PHE A 191 12.50 -20.17 -2.35
N ASP A 192 11.40 -19.74 -2.98
CA ASP A 192 11.35 -18.50 -3.74
C ASP A 192 11.14 -17.30 -2.81
N ILE A 193 11.66 -16.14 -3.20
CA ILE A 193 11.60 -14.88 -2.47
C ILE A 193 11.22 -13.76 -3.45
N LEU A 194 10.17 -13.03 -3.11
CA LEU A 194 9.74 -11.82 -3.77
C LEU A 194 9.55 -10.74 -2.70
N CYS A 195 10.33 -9.66 -2.76
CA CYS A 195 10.15 -8.54 -1.84
C CYS A 195 9.23 -7.52 -2.49
N THR A 196 8.18 -7.08 -1.79
CA THR A 196 7.17 -6.18 -2.38
C THR A 196 6.82 -5.05 -1.43
N HIS A 197 6.30 -3.96 -1.98
CA HIS A 197 5.73 -2.87 -1.22
C HIS A 197 4.59 -2.23 -2.03
N PRO A 198 3.32 -2.53 -1.70
CA PRO A 198 2.22 -1.69 -2.11
C PRO A 198 2.43 -0.31 -1.48
N MET A 199 2.65 0.73 -2.27
CA MET A 199 2.91 2.10 -1.78
C MET A 199 1.61 2.80 -1.34
N PHE A 200 0.68 2.02 -0.82
CA PHE A 200 -0.67 2.40 -0.46
C PHE A 200 -1.20 1.47 0.62
N GLY A 201 -2.23 1.91 1.34
CA GLY A 201 -2.87 1.14 2.40
C GLY A 201 -4.34 1.47 2.55
N PRO A 202 -4.98 1.00 3.64
CA PRO A 202 -6.42 1.15 3.85
C PRO A 202 -6.93 2.59 3.70
N GLU A 203 -6.15 3.56 4.15
CA GLU A 203 -6.55 4.97 4.14
C GLU A 203 -6.34 5.65 2.78
N SER A 204 -5.30 5.24 2.02
CA SER A 204 -4.95 5.86 0.73
C SER A 204 -5.55 5.15 -0.49
N ALA A 205 -6.08 3.94 -0.32
CA ALA A 205 -6.64 3.12 -1.39
C ALA A 205 -8.13 2.79 -1.18
N ARG A 206 -8.89 3.73 -0.61
CA ARG A 206 -10.33 3.55 -0.35
C ARG A 206 -11.15 3.35 -1.63
N ASP A 207 -10.72 4.00 -2.71
CA ASP A 207 -11.41 4.01 -4.00
C ASP A 207 -10.89 2.93 -4.98
N GLY A 208 -10.03 2.02 -4.50
CA GLY A 208 -9.40 0.98 -5.32
C GLY A 208 -7.88 1.16 -5.45
N TRP A 209 -7.24 0.27 -6.20
CA TRP A 209 -5.78 0.25 -6.36
C TRP A 209 -5.31 0.80 -7.73
N ASP A 210 -6.24 1.24 -8.57
CA ASP A 210 -5.96 1.70 -9.93
C ASP A 210 -4.97 2.87 -9.94
N GLY A 211 -3.92 2.74 -10.75
CA GLY A 211 -2.83 3.70 -10.86
C GLY A 211 -1.90 3.79 -9.63
N LEU A 212 -2.21 3.13 -8.51
CA LEU A 212 -1.37 3.18 -7.31
C LEU A 212 -0.07 2.39 -7.52
N PRO A 213 1.08 2.88 -7.01
CA PRO A 213 2.36 2.21 -7.23
C PRO A 213 2.43 0.91 -6.42
N PHE A 214 2.81 -0.18 -7.08
CA PHE A 214 3.19 -1.43 -6.44
C PHE A 214 4.63 -1.76 -6.82
N VAL A 215 5.52 -1.71 -5.83
CA VAL A 215 6.96 -1.96 -6.02
C VAL A 215 7.28 -3.42 -5.74
N PHE A 216 8.14 -4.04 -6.55
CA PHE A 216 8.63 -5.39 -6.30
C PHE A 216 10.08 -5.61 -6.75
N ASP A 217 10.76 -6.55 -6.07
CA ASP A 217 12.09 -7.07 -6.39
C ASP A 217 12.02 -8.61 -6.42
N ARG A 218 12.36 -9.23 -7.56
CA ARG A 218 12.44 -10.68 -7.72
C ARG A 218 13.76 -11.21 -7.16
N VAL A 219 13.87 -11.19 -5.84
CA VAL A 219 15.11 -11.51 -5.11
C VAL A 219 15.64 -12.92 -5.40
N ARG A 220 14.77 -13.93 -5.36
CA ARG A 220 15.14 -15.32 -5.68
C ARG A 220 13.94 -16.06 -6.25
N VAL A 221 13.87 -16.21 -7.57
CA VAL A 221 12.82 -17.02 -8.21
C VAL A 221 13.49 -18.08 -9.08
N GLY A 222 13.27 -19.36 -8.78
CA GLY A 222 13.94 -20.43 -9.50
C GLY A 222 13.50 -20.58 -10.96
N ASP A 223 14.37 -21.17 -11.77
CA ASP A 223 14.24 -21.22 -13.24
C ASP A 223 13.18 -22.20 -13.78
N SER A 224 12.47 -22.92 -12.91
CA SER A 224 11.41 -23.81 -13.40
C SER A 224 10.20 -22.98 -13.85
N PRO A 225 9.52 -23.37 -14.96
CA PRO A 225 8.32 -22.67 -15.43
C PRO A 225 7.24 -22.54 -14.34
N ALA A 226 7.09 -23.54 -13.49
CA ALA A 226 6.12 -23.54 -12.40
C ALA A 226 6.44 -22.49 -11.30
N ARG A 227 7.72 -22.28 -10.97
CA ARG A 227 8.14 -21.27 -9.97
C ARG A 227 7.90 -19.85 -10.51
N ARG A 228 8.33 -19.58 -11.75
CA ARG A 228 8.05 -18.30 -12.42
C ARG A 228 6.55 -18.03 -12.57
N ALA A 229 5.77 -19.03 -12.97
CA ALA A 229 4.33 -18.89 -13.11
C ALA A 229 3.66 -18.51 -11.79
N ARG A 230 4.12 -19.08 -10.67
CA ARG A 230 3.60 -18.73 -9.34
C ARG A 230 3.93 -17.31 -8.91
N ALA A 231 5.19 -16.87 -9.10
CA ALA A 231 5.60 -15.50 -8.81
C ALA A 231 4.82 -14.49 -9.66
N ASN A 232 4.63 -14.78 -10.95
CA ASN A 232 3.83 -13.95 -11.84
C ASN A 232 2.36 -13.96 -11.46
N ALA A 233 1.78 -15.11 -11.10
CA ALA A 233 0.39 -15.19 -10.63
C ALA A 233 0.17 -14.34 -9.38
N PHE A 234 1.15 -14.25 -8.47
CA PHE A 234 1.06 -13.37 -7.31
C PHE A 234 1.13 -11.88 -7.71
N LEU A 235 2.07 -11.51 -8.57
CA LEU A 235 2.19 -10.13 -9.06
C LEU A 235 0.95 -9.68 -9.85
N ASN A 236 0.36 -10.59 -10.63
CA ASN A 236 -0.86 -10.34 -11.39
C ASN A 236 -2.06 -9.97 -10.51
N ILE A 237 -2.04 -10.32 -9.21
CA ILE A 237 -3.09 -9.90 -8.28
C ILE A 237 -3.17 -8.37 -8.22
N PHE A 238 -2.02 -7.70 -8.19
CA PHE A 238 -1.94 -6.25 -8.13
C PHE A 238 -2.12 -5.63 -9.52
N GLU A 239 -1.54 -6.23 -10.56
CA GLU A 239 -1.70 -5.75 -11.94
C GLU A 239 -3.17 -5.73 -12.40
N ARG A 240 -3.94 -6.77 -12.05
CA ARG A 240 -5.38 -6.87 -12.36
C ARG A 240 -6.23 -5.80 -11.67
N GLU A 241 -5.73 -5.22 -10.58
CA GLU A 241 -6.38 -4.12 -9.87
C GLU A 241 -5.97 -2.75 -10.42
N GLY A 242 -5.22 -2.71 -11.51
CA GLY A 242 -4.76 -1.49 -12.16
C GLY A 242 -3.53 -0.86 -11.51
N CYS A 243 -2.86 -1.57 -10.58
CA CYS A 243 -1.65 -1.04 -9.95
C CYS A 243 -0.59 -0.71 -11.01
N ARG A 244 0.11 0.41 -10.81
CA ARG A 244 1.32 0.70 -11.57
C ARG A 244 2.46 -0.15 -11.02
N MET A 245 2.78 -1.22 -11.75
CA MET A 245 3.80 -2.19 -11.40
C MET A 245 5.20 -1.59 -11.62
N VAL A 246 6.02 -1.54 -10.57
CA VAL A 246 7.38 -0.95 -10.60
C VAL A 246 8.39 -1.97 -10.10
N GLU A 247 9.18 -2.54 -11.02
CA GLU A 247 10.29 -3.42 -10.67
C GLU A 247 11.54 -2.58 -10.36
N MET A 248 12.11 -2.74 -9.17
CA MET A 248 13.37 -2.09 -8.76
C MET A 248 14.04 -2.87 -7.64
N CYS A 249 15.36 -2.71 -7.48
CA CYS A 249 16.05 -3.44 -6.43
C CYS A 249 15.72 -2.88 -5.03
N CYS A 250 15.79 -3.73 -4.01
CA CYS A 250 15.48 -3.33 -2.63
C CYS A 250 16.30 -2.13 -2.11
N ALA A 251 17.55 -1.96 -2.57
CA ALA A 251 18.40 -0.84 -2.18
C ALA A 251 17.94 0.49 -2.79
N GLU A 252 17.55 0.48 -4.07
CA GLU A 252 16.96 1.64 -4.75
C GLU A 252 15.62 2.02 -4.12
N HIS A 253 14.78 1.03 -3.81
CA HIS A 253 13.54 1.26 -3.08
C HIS A 253 13.80 2.00 -1.77
N ASP A 254 14.69 1.51 -0.91
CA ASP A 254 14.90 2.11 0.40
C ASP A 254 15.51 3.51 0.32
N ALA A 255 16.36 3.79 -0.67
CA ALA A 255 16.84 5.14 -0.95
C ALA A 255 15.68 6.09 -1.31
N HIS A 256 14.77 5.68 -2.19
CA HIS A 256 13.59 6.48 -2.55
C HIS A 256 12.58 6.60 -1.40
N ALA A 257 12.32 5.52 -0.68
CA ALA A 257 11.37 5.48 0.43
C ALA A 257 11.81 6.35 1.60
N ALA A 258 13.13 6.53 1.81
CA ALA A 258 13.63 7.52 2.76
C ALA A 258 13.15 8.93 2.38
N GLU A 259 13.49 9.40 1.18
CA GLU A 259 13.17 10.75 0.70
C GLU A 259 11.68 11.03 0.49
N THR A 260 10.86 9.99 0.38
CA THR A 260 9.42 10.12 0.10
C THR A 260 8.59 9.72 1.32
N GLN A 261 8.45 8.42 1.58
CA GLN A 261 7.61 7.89 2.64
C GLN A 261 8.09 8.31 4.03
N PHE A 262 9.35 8.07 4.37
CA PHE A 262 9.88 8.38 5.70
C PHE A 262 9.89 9.89 5.98
N LEU A 263 10.25 10.72 4.99
CA LEU A 263 10.11 12.18 5.10
C LEU A 263 8.66 12.59 5.37
N THR A 264 7.72 12.05 4.61
CA THR A 264 6.28 12.34 4.75
C THR A 264 5.77 12.00 6.14
N HIS A 265 6.12 10.82 6.68
CA HIS A 265 5.76 10.42 8.04
C HIS A 265 6.44 11.29 9.10
N THR A 266 7.72 11.62 8.92
CA THR A 266 8.46 12.47 9.87
C THR A 266 7.80 13.85 9.97
N VAL A 267 7.52 14.49 8.83
CA VAL A 267 6.87 15.80 8.80
C VAL A 267 5.45 15.73 9.36
N GLY A 268 4.65 14.74 8.97
CA GLY A 268 3.29 14.58 9.48
C GLY A 268 3.25 14.39 11.00
N ARG A 269 4.13 13.54 11.55
CA ARG A 269 4.23 13.32 13.00
C ARG A 269 4.81 14.52 13.76
N MET A 270 5.77 15.24 13.16
CA MET A 270 6.26 16.51 13.72
C MET A 270 5.15 17.56 13.77
N LEU A 271 4.33 17.67 12.72
CA LEU A 271 3.20 18.60 12.73
C LEU A 271 2.14 18.20 13.77
N ALA A 272 1.96 16.90 14.01
CA ALA A 272 1.06 16.42 15.06
C ALA A 272 1.48 16.88 16.47
N THR A 273 2.79 17.05 16.74
CA THR A 273 3.26 17.54 18.05
C THR A 273 2.96 19.03 18.28
N LEU A 274 2.59 19.77 17.23
CA LEU A 274 2.12 21.15 17.34
C LEU A 274 0.63 21.23 17.71
N GLU A 275 -0.07 20.10 17.84
CA GLU A 275 -1.50 20.04 18.18
C GLU A 275 -2.36 20.91 17.26
N LEU A 276 -2.10 20.81 15.95
CA LEU A 276 -2.80 21.58 14.93
C LEU A 276 -4.32 21.35 14.98
N SER A 277 -5.10 22.43 14.83
CA SER A 277 -6.55 22.38 14.81
C SER A 277 -7.12 23.21 13.66
N SER A 278 -8.24 22.75 13.10
CA SER A 278 -8.91 23.48 12.03
C SER A 278 -9.45 24.82 12.53
N THR A 279 -9.36 25.85 11.70
CA THR A 279 -9.82 27.21 11.99
C THR A 279 -10.80 27.70 10.92
N PRO A 280 -11.61 28.75 11.20
CA PRO A 280 -12.47 29.37 10.19
C PRO A 280 -11.73 30.02 9.01
N ILE A 281 -10.41 30.21 9.11
CA ILE A 281 -9.58 30.91 8.12
C ILE A 281 -8.51 30.00 7.51
N ASN A 282 -8.76 28.69 7.48
CA ASN A 282 -7.82 27.73 6.90
C ASN A 282 -7.48 28.10 5.44
N THR A 283 -6.19 28.12 5.14
CA THR A 283 -5.74 28.16 3.75
C THR A 283 -5.77 26.74 3.16
N LYS A 284 -5.82 26.63 1.82
CA LYS A 284 -5.73 25.33 1.15
C LYS A 284 -4.44 24.56 1.45
N GLY A 285 -3.34 25.29 1.65
CA GLY A 285 -2.08 24.71 2.11
C GLY A 285 -2.23 24.11 3.51
N TYR A 286 -2.83 24.84 4.45
CA TYR A 286 -3.05 24.34 5.81
C TYR A 286 -3.99 23.13 5.87
N GLU A 287 -5.06 23.11 5.06
CA GLU A 287 -5.93 21.93 4.91
C GLU A 287 -5.14 20.68 4.49
N THR A 288 -4.10 20.83 3.66
CA THR A 288 -3.24 19.73 3.23
C THR A 288 -2.34 19.24 4.37
N LEU A 289 -1.86 20.14 5.23
CA LEU A 289 -1.08 19.78 6.42
C LEU A 289 -1.93 19.00 7.44
N LEU A 290 -3.18 19.41 7.67
CA LEU A 290 -4.10 18.66 8.53
C LEU A 290 -4.34 17.25 7.99
N ARG A 291 -4.61 17.10 6.69
CA ARG A 291 -4.75 15.78 6.05
C ARG A 291 -3.47 14.94 6.14
N LEU A 292 -2.30 15.57 6.06
CA LEU A 292 -1.01 14.88 6.23
C LEU A 292 -0.87 14.31 7.66
N VAL A 293 -1.24 15.10 8.68
CA VAL A 293 -1.27 14.65 10.08
C VAL A 293 -2.22 13.46 10.23
N ASP A 294 -3.46 13.57 9.74
CA ASP A 294 -4.47 12.52 9.84
C ASP A 294 -3.99 11.22 9.17
N ASN A 295 -3.48 11.32 7.94
CA ASN A 295 -3.01 10.17 7.18
C ASN A 295 -1.81 9.47 7.85
N THR A 296 -0.84 10.23 8.35
CA THR A 296 0.40 9.66 8.91
C THR A 296 0.27 9.19 10.36
N CYS A 297 -0.66 9.78 11.12
CA CYS A 297 -0.93 9.40 12.51
C CYS A 297 -1.93 8.25 12.64
N SER A 298 -2.67 7.94 11.56
CA SER A 298 -3.50 6.72 11.48
C SER A 298 -2.65 5.45 11.48
N ASP A 299 -1.39 5.53 11.05
CA ASP A 299 -0.43 4.43 11.13
C ASP A 299 0.20 4.31 12.52
N SER A 300 0.55 3.08 12.90
CA SER A 300 1.17 2.81 14.19
C SER A 300 2.55 3.46 14.33
N PHE A 301 2.90 3.85 15.55
CA PHE A 301 4.25 4.35 15.82
C PHE A 301 5.32 3.27 15.54
N ASP A 302 4.99 1.98 15.76
CA ASP A 302 5.86 0.86 15.41
C ASP A 302 6.22 0.82 13.93
N LEU A 303 5.28 1.16 13.04
CA LEU A 303 5.56 1.25 11.60
C LEU A 303 6.61 2.35 11.35
N TYR A 304 6.36 3.55 11.86
CA TYR A 304 7.27 4.68 11.70
C TYR A 304 8.66 4.41 12.28
N ASN A 305 8.72 3.84 13.49
CA ASN A 305 9.98 3.41 14.09
C ASN A 305 10.69 2.36 13.22
N GLY A 306 9.94 1.43 12.62
CA GLY A 306 10.47 0.48 11.66
C GLY A 306 11.08 1.13 10.41
N LEU A 307 10.44 2.17 9.86
CA LEU A 307 10.98 2.94 8.72
C LEU A 307 12.32 3.59 9.07
N PHE A 308 12.47 4.08 10.29
CA PHE A 308 13.73 4.66 10.76
C PHE A 308 14.79 3.58 11.00
N MET A 309 14.48 2.58 11.83
CA MET A 309 15.44 1.60 12.32
C MET A 309 16.00 0.69 11.21
N TYR A 310 15.20 0.40 10.18
CA TYR A 310 15.53 -0.60 9.16
C TYR A 310 15.76 0.00 7.76
N ASN A 311 15.89 1.33 7.66
CA ASN A 311 16.37 2.00 6.45
C ASN A 311 17.57 2.88 6.80
N LYS A 312 18.76 2.46 6.36
CA LYS A 312 20.03 3.14 6.67
C LYS A 312 20.08 4.60 6.19
N ASN A 313 19.26 4.97 5.21
CA ASN A 313 19.21 6.32 4.64
C ASN A 313 18.41 7.31 5.52
N SER A 314 17.64 6.80 6.49
CA SER A 314 16.72 7.61 7.31
C SER A 314 17.46 8.61 8.22
N THR A 315 18.61 8.24 8.79
CA THR A 315 19.40 9.12 9.66
C THR A 315 19.92 10.35 8.94
N ASP A 316 20.48 10.18 7.75
CA ASP A 316 20.99 11.29 6.94
C ASP A 316 19.87 12.23 6.49
N LEU A 317 18.67 11.70 6.26
CA LEU A 317 17.49 12.52 5.97
C LEU A 317 17.04 13.35 7.18
N LEU A 318 17.02 12.77 8.39
CA LEU A 318 16.66 13.52 9.60
C LEU A 318 17.61 14.70 9.83
N ASN A 319 18.92 14.47 9.73
CA ASN A 319 19.93 15.52 9.91
C ASN A 319 19.77 16.65 8.88
N ARG A 320 19.45 16.31 7.63
CA ARG A 320 19.16 17.31 6.58
C ARG A 320 17.87 18.07 6.83
N LEU A 321 16.82 17.39 7.29
CA LEU A 321 15.54 18.02 7.63
C LEU A 321 15.70 19.03 8.77
N GLU A 322 16.44 18.66 9.82
CA GLU A 322 16.77 19.55 10.93
C GLU A 322 17.57 20.77 10.45
N SER A 323 18.64 20.55 9.67
CA SER A 323 19.46 21.62 9.10
C SER A 323 18.66 22.56 8.20
N ALA A 324 17.69 22.03 7.44
CA ALA A 324 16.80 22.83 6.61
C ALA A 324 15.86 23.72 7.45
N MET A 325 15.31 23.18 8.55
CA MET A 325 14.46 23.95 9.47
C MET A 325 15.25 25.08 10.13
N ASP A 326 16.46 24.81 10.61
CA ASP A 326 17.35 25.81 11.20
C ASP A 326 17.75 26.89 10.19
N SER A 327 18.01 26.51 8.94
CA SER A 327 18.35 27.45 7.87
C SER A 327 17.19 28.42 7.58
N VAL A 328 15.96 27.91 7.52
CA VAL A 328 14.75 28.75 7.33
C VAL A 328 14.55 29.67 8.53
N LYS A 329 14.66 29.14 9.76
CA LYS A 329 14.57 29.91 11.00
C LYS A 329 15.59 31.05 11.02
N LYS A 330 16.86 30.75 10.73
CA LYS A 330 17.94 31.75 10.72
C LYS A 330 17.65 32.89 9.76
N ARG A 331 17.19 32.60 8.54
CA ARG A 331 16.83 33.63 7.54
C ARG A 331 15.75 34.59 8.05
N LEU A 332 14.77 34.10 8.83
CA LEU A 332 13.73 34.95 9.42
C LEU A 332 14.32 35.89 10.48
N PHE A 333 15.19 35.39 11.36
CA PHE A 333 15.83 36.20 12.40
C PHE A 333 16.84 37.20 11.85
N ASP A 334 17.61 36.83 10.83
CA ASP A 334 18.55 37.74 10.17
C ASP A 334 17.80 38.92 9.53
N GLY A 335 16.68 38.66 8.85
CA GLY A 335 15.81 39.70 8.31
C GLY A 335 15.24 40.63 9.39
N LEU A 336 14.84 40.07 10.54
CA LEU A 336 14.36 40.85 11.68
C LEU A 336 15.46 41.76 12.26
N HIS A 337 16.68 41.23 12.43
CA HIS A 337 17.82 42.02 12.94
C HIS A 337 18.18 43.18 12.00
N GLU A 338 18.13 42.99 10.69
CA GLU A 338 18.37 44.07 9.71
C GLU A 338 17.34 45.20 9.83
N VAL A 339 16.05 44.86 9.97
CA VAL A 339 14.99 45.86 10.16
C VAL A 339 15.18 46.62 11.48
N LEU A 340 15.44 45.90 12.59
CA LEU A 340 15.69 46.51 13.89
C LEU A 340 16.93 47.41 13.88
N ARG A 341 18.01 47.00 13.21
CA ARG A 341 19.23 47.78 13.08
C ARG A 341 18.98 49.12 12.38
N LYS A 342 18.26 49.11 11.25
CA LYS A 342 17.91 50.34 10.52
C LYS A 342 17.05 51.27 11.37
N GLN A 343 16.04 50.72 12.07
CA GLN A 343 15.17 51.53 12.94
C GLN A 343 15.93 52.15 14.12
N LEU A 344 16.86 51.41 14.74
CA LEU A 344 17.60 51.88 15.92
C LEU A 344 18.72 52.88 15.59
N PHE A 345 19.39 52.72 14.44
CA PHE A 345 20.58 53.50 14.10
C PHE A 345 20.36 54.57 13.01
N GLU A 346 19.40 54.39 12.11
CA GLU A 346 19.12 55.34 11.02
C GLU A 346 17.92 56.25 11.33
N GLY A 347 17.06 55.88 12.29
CA GLY A 347 15.91 56.68 12.75
C GLY A 347 16.25 57.88 13.67
N LYS A 348 17.53 58.13 13.97
CA LYS A 348 18.02 59.24 14.82
C LYS A 348 18.87 60.27 14.07
N ALA A 349 18.67 60.44 12.76
CA ALA A 349 19.18 61.62 12.07
C ALA A 349 18.24 62.81 12.33
N SER A 350 18.58 63.65 13.31
CA SER A 350 17.92 64.93 13.61
C SER A 350 17.94 65.86 12.38
N PRO A 351 16.86 66.62 12.11
CA PRO A 351 16.85 67.58 11.01
C PRO A 351 17.88 68.70 11.28
N PRO A 352 18.55 69.24 10.24
CA PRO A 352 19.51 70.31 10.43
C PRO A 352 18.77 71.58 10.92
N LEU A 353 19.27 72.16 11.99
CA LEU A 353 18.91 73.49 12.46
C LEU A 353 19.14 74.49 11.31
N THR A 354 18.06 74.98 10.71
CA THR A 354 18.08 76.08 9.76
C THR A 354 18.51 77.35 10.49
N ALA A 355 19.80 77.71 10.35
CA ALA A 355 20.26 79.05 10.64
C ALA A 355 19.74 79.99 9.54
N THR A 356 18.86 80.90 9.94
CA THR A 356 18.49 82.09 9.18
C THR A 356 19.71 82.96 8.91
N THR A 357 20.06 83.15 7.64
CA THR A 357 20.65 84.39 7.15
C THR A 357 20.15 84.69 5.74
N SER A 358 19.43 85.80 5.64
CA SER A 358 19.15 86.51 4.41
C SER A 358 20.45 87.07 3.82
N ASN A 359 20.63 86.96 2.50
CA ASN A 359 20.91 88.11 1.62
C ASN A 359 21.04 87.70 0.14
N HIS A 360 20.10 88.24 -0.64
CA HIS A 360 20.15 88.78 -2.00
C HIS A 360 21.38 88.60 -2.93
N THR A 361 21.04 88.44 -4.23
CA THR A 361 21.80 88.67 -5.49
C THR A 361 22.85 87.59 -5.86
N ASP A 362 23.06 87.13 -7.11
CA ASP A 362 22.58 87.51 -8.44
C ASP A 362 22.89 86.39 -9.48
N VAL A 363 22.04 86.25 -10.50
CA VAL A 363 22.35 86.08 -11.94
C VAL A 363 23.11 84.84 -12.52
N ARG A 364 22.38 84.17 -13.44
CA ARG A 364 22.79 83.44 -14.69
C ARG A 364 23.59 82.12 -14.62
N ARG A 365 22.95 81.02 -15.06
CA ARG A 365 23.10 80.45 -16.43
C ARG A 365 22.13 79.27 -16.65
N ARG A 366 21.21 79.39 -17.61
CA ARG A 366 20.38 78.27 -18.11
C ARG A 366 20.15 78.44 -19.62
N GLN A 367 20.86 77.63 -20.42
CA GLN A 367 20.62 77.27 -21.83
C GLN A 367 21.79 76.27 -22.16
N LEU A 368 21.67 75.05 -22.69
CA LEU A 368 20.85 74.50 -23.78
C LEU A 368 20.85 72.95 -23.79
N LEU A 369 19.75 72.39 -24.30
CA LEU A 369 19.60 71.23 -25.22
C LEU A 369 20.13 69.84 -24.80
N LEU A 370 19.27 68.81 -24.81
CA LEU A 370 18.96 68.05 -26.04
C LEU A 370 17.83 67.02 -25.81
N GLU A 371 17.07 66.82 -26.88
CA GLU A 371 15.92 65.93 -27.06
C GLU A 371 16.31 64.44 -27.15
N GLY A 372 15.35 63.54 -26.92
CA GLY A 372 15.27 62.29 -27.70
C GLY A 372 14.90 60.97 -27.00
N LYS A 373 13.59 60.65 -26.95
CA LYS A 373 12.92 59.34 -27.30
C LYS A 373 13.36 58.02 -26.59
N PRO A 374 12.72 56.84 -26.83
CA PRO A 374 11.29 56.50 -26.68
C PRO A 374 11.00 55.06 -26.09
N SER A 375 9.71 54.79 -25.85
CA SER A 375 8.90 53.55 -26.05
C SER A 375 9.36 52.12 -25.66
N VAL A 376 8.43 51.44 -24.99
CA VAL A 376 8.34 50.04 -24.51
C VAL A 376 8.00 49.02 -25.63
N PRO A 377 8.41 47.74 -25.52
CA PRO A 377 7.77 46.63 -26.23
C PRO A 377 7.16 45.54 -25.31
N THR A 378 6.03 44.97 -25.77
CA THR A 378 5.34 43.75 -25.28
C THR A 378 5.94 42.46 -25.86
N PRO A 379 5.72 41.27 -25.25
CA PRO A 379 6.38 40.02 -25.63
C PRO A 379 5.59 39.18 -26.65
N ASN A 380 6.30 38.40 -27.47
CA ASN A 380 5.73 37.46 -28.43
C ASN A 380 6.12 35.99 -28.14
N ASN A 381 5.14 35.13 -28.43
CA ASN A 381 5.12 33.66 -28.41
C ASN A 381 6.28 32.99 -29.18
N VAL A 382 6.71 31.84 -28.68
CA VAL A 382 7.63 30.91 -29.35
C VAL A 382 6.87 29.65 -29.80
N THR A 383 6.86 29.41 -31.11
CA THR A 383 6.52 28.14 -31.77
C THR A 383 7.79 27.36 -32.12
N VAL A 384 7.77 26.05 -31.88
CA VAL A 384 8.81 25.07 -32.24
C VAL A 384 8.47 24.41 -33.58
N PRO A 385 9.43 24.12 -34.47
CA PRO A 385 9.18 23.20 -35.59
C PRO A 385 10.02 21.90 -35.54
N LYS A 386 9.25 20.81 -35.72
CA LYS A 386 9.48 19.53 -36.42
C LYS A 386 10.76 18.73 -36.24
#